data_AF-A0A2D0L1Q5-F1
#
_entry.id   AF-A0A2D0L1Q5-F1
#
_cell.length_a   1.000
_cell.length_b   1.000
_cell.length_c   1.000
_cell.angle_alpha   90.00
_cell.angle_beta   90.00
_cell.angle_gamma   90.00
#
_symmetry.space_group_name_H-M   'P 1'
#
loop_
_entity.id
_entity.type
_entity.pdbx_description
1 polymer ?
#
loop_
_entity_poly.entity_id
_entity_poly.type
_entity_poly.pdbx_seq_one_letter_code
_entity_poly.pdbx_strand_id
1 'polypeptide(L)'
;MLSSLRNTLDRVLNKPRTSDEEEEQYTPDQLLSWAQGCMLEGLPDDFDEAFIECERLQLPDDKTEMKITHQFKLNTDSAYETFSPADDLYPTQCIEMVLTKENWKKARLTFNPRKATFSWE
;
A
#
# COMPACT_ATOMS: atom_id res chain seq x y z
N MET A 1 49.68 18.33 -1.23
CA MET A 1 48.97 17.98 -2.47
C MET A 1 47.57 17.50 -2.09
N LEU A 2 46.57 18.12 -2.72
CA LEU A 2 45.21 17.64 -2.98
C LEU A 2 44.35 17.21 -1.79
N SER A 3 43.83 18.23 -1.13
CA SER A 3 42.48 18.29 -0.57
C SER A 3 41.43 18.04 -1.67
N SER A 4 40.45 17.17 -1.44
CA SER A 4 39.07 17.24 -1.99
C SER A 4 38.28 15.95 -1.71
N LEU A 5 37.51 15.92 -0.63
CA LEU A 5 36.39 14.98 -0.40
C LEU A 5 35.13 15.74 0.06
N ARG A 6 35.05 17.03 -0.25
CA ARG A 6 33.91 17.90 0.05
C ARG A 6 33.45 18.54 -1.24
N ASN A 7 32.57 17.88 -1.99
CA ASN A 7 31.82 18.51 -3.09
C ASN A 7 30.52 17.77 -3.48
N THR A 8 30.06 16.80 -2.69
CA THR A 8 28.77 16.12 -2.93
C THR A 8 27.74 16.28 -1.82
N LEU A 9 28.07 17.00 -0.74
CA LEU A 9 27.12 17.33 0.34
C LEU A 9 26.55 18.75 0.25
N ASP A 10 27.06 19.60 -0.65
CA ASP A 10 26.61 21.00 -0.78
C ASP A 10 25.35 21.20 -1.65
N ARG A 11 24.82 20.15 -2.29
CA ARG A 11 23.58 20.27 -3.07
C ARG A 11 22.30 20.18 -2.22
N VAL A 12 22.40 19.83 -0.93
CA VAL A 12 21.23 19.61 -0.07
C VAL A 12 20.93 20.81 0.85
N LEU A 13 21.84 21.76 1.04
CA LEU A 13 21.67 22.81 2.07
C LEU A 13 21.33 24.22 1.57
N ASN A 14 21.12 24.46 0.27
CA ASN A 14 20.81 25.80 -0.24
C ASN A 14 19.68 25.80 -1.29
N LYS A 15 18.50 25.33 -0.90
CA LYS A 15 17.26 25.83 -1.50
C LYS A 15 16.50 26.60 -0.43
N PRO A 16 16.28 27.92 -0.60
CA PRO A 16 15.32 28.65 0.20
C PRO A 16 13.95 27.98 0.03
N ARG A 17 13.38 27.47 1.13
CA ARG A 17 11.96 27.08 1.18
C ARG A 17 11.15 28.37 1.14
N THR A 18 10.81 28.79 -0.06
CA THR A 18 9.80 29.82 -0.28
C THR A 18 8.77 29.27 -1.26
N SER A 19 7.51 29.45 -0.84
CA SER A 19 6.24 29.35 -1.57
C SER A 19 5.79 27.97 -2.03
N ASP A 20 4.74 27.48 -1.36
CA ASP A 20 3.64 26.69 -1.91
C ASP A 20 4.07 25.52 -2.81
N GLU A 21 4.70 24.51 -2.21
CA GLU A 21 4.76 23.18 -2.80
C GLU A 21 3.36 22.56 -2.63
N GLU A 22 2.53 22.63 -3.68
CA GLU A 22 1.39 21.71 -3.81
C GLU A 22 1.91 20.31 -3.49
N GLU A 23 1.42 19.70 -2.40
CA GLU A 23 1.78 18.33 -2.02
C GLU A 23 1.58 17.46 -3.27
N GLU A 24 2.65 16.92 -3.84
CA GLU A 24 2.57 15.98 -4.97
C GLU A 24 1.79 14.76 -4.48
N GLN A 25 0.48 14.78 -4.67
CA GLN A 25 -0.44 13.77 -4.17
C GLN A 25 -0.33 12.56 -5.08
N TYR A 26 0.11 11.42 -4.54
CA TYR A 26 0.24 10.18 -5.30
C TYR A 26 -1.08 9.79 -5.95
N THR A 27 -1.02 9.33 -7.19
CA THR A 27 -2.23 8.86 -7.88
C THR A 27 -2.73 7.56 -7.26
N PRO A 28 -4.05 7.26 -7.33
CA PRO A 28 -4.59 6.00 -6.85
C PRO A 28 -3.87 4.78 -7.43
N ASP A 29 -3.59 4.78 -8.73
CA ASP A 29 -2.91 3.66 -9.40
C ASP A 29 -1.50 3.42 -8.87
N GLN A 30 -0.76 4.49 -8.54
CA GLN A 30 0.57 4.38 -7.91
C GLN A 30 0.49 3.74 -6.52
N LEU A 31 -0.44 4.22 -5.68
CA LEU A 31 -0.65 3.69 -4.34
C LEU A 31 -1.03 2.20 -4.38
N LEU A 32 -1.94 1.81 -5.27
CA LEU A 32 -2.35 0.42 -5.44
C LEU A 32 -1.22 -0.46 -5.99
N SER A 33 -0.38 0.07 -6.89
CA SER A 33 0.80 -0.64 -7.40
C SER A 33 1.83 -0.88 -6.30
N TRP A 34 2.04 0.08 -5.39
CA TRP A 34 2.94 -0.10 -4.24
C TRP A 34 2.40 -1.08 -3.22
N ALA A 35 1.10 -1.01 -2.91
CA ALA A 35 0.43 -1.98 -2.06
C ALA A 35 0.59 -3.41 -2.61
N GLN A 36 0.33 -3.60 -3.92
CA GLN A 36 0.55 -4.88 -4.59
C GLN A 36 2.01 -5.34 -4.48
N GLY A 37 2.97 -4.47 -4.81
CA GLY A 37 4.39 -4.80 -4.77
C GLY A 37 4.85 -5.29 -3.40
N CYS A 38 4.43 -4.60 -2.34
CA CYS A 38 4.74 -4.98 -0.97
C CYS A 38 4.12 -6.34 -0.58
N MET A 39 2.86 -6.58 -0.98
CA MET A 39 2.19 -7.85 -0.66
C MET A 39 2.77 -9.07 -1.41
N LEU A 40 3.37 -8.87 -2.59
CA LEU A 40 3.98 -9.95 -3.38
C LEU A 40 5.19 -10.59 -2.68
N GLU A 41 5.91 -9.86 -1.81
CA GLU A 41 7.09 -10.39 -1.12
C GLU A 41 6.77 -11.55 -0.15
N GLY A 42 5.51 -11.67 0.30
CA GLY A 42 5.05 -12.71 1.21
C GLY A 42 4.41 -13.93 0.53
N LEU A 43 4.42 -14.00 -0.81
CA LEU A 43 3.68 -14.99 -1.58
C LEU A 43 4.60 -15.90 -2.41
N PRO A 44 4.13 -17.11 -2.78
CA PRO A 44 4.82 -17.94 -3.79
C PRO A 44 4.91 -17.21 -5.13
N ASP A 45 5.86 -17.58 -5.99
CA ASP A 45 6.00 -16.92 -7.31
C ASP A 45 4.78 -17.15 -8.24
N ASP A 46 4.18 -18.35 -8.20
CA ASP A 46 3.16 -18.81 -9.15
C ASP A 46 1.79 -19.08 -8.49
N PHE A 47 1.24 -18.09 -7.78
CA PHE A 47 -0.15 -18.14 -7.29
C PHE A 47 -1.15 -17.58 -8.31
N ASP A 48 -2.40 -18.03 -8.24
CA ASP A 48 -3.48 -17.58 -9.14
C ASP A 48 -4.02 -16.22 -8.74
N GLU A 49 -4.34 -16.07 -7.45
CA GLU A 49 -4.94 -14.86 -6.90
C GLU A 49 -4.66 -14.70 -5.41
N ALA A 50 -4.40 -13.47 -4.99
CA ALA A 50 -4.32 -13.05 -3.60
C ALA A 50 -5.14 -11.78 -3.39
N PHE A 51 -5.46 -11.48 -2.15
CA PHE A 51 -6.07 -10.21 -1.79
C PHE A 51 -5.63 -9.73 -0.42
N ILE A 52 -5.65 -8.40 -0.29
CA ILE A 52 -5.75 -7.70 0.99
C ILE A 52 -7.15 -7.09 1.07
N GLU A 53 -7.81 -7.27 2.20
CA GLU A 53 -9.14 -6.73 2.49
C GLU A 53 -9.10 -5.97 3.82
N CYS A 54 -9.45 -4.70 3.76
CA CYS A 54 -9.54 -3.79 4.90
C CYS A 54 -11.02 -3.60 5.23
N GLU A 55 -11.40 -3.79 6.49
CA GLU A 55 -12.77 -3.59 6.98
C GLU A 55 -12.75 -2.65 8.19
N ARG A 56 -13.47 -1.53 8.08
CA ARG A 56 -13.67 -0.57 9.18
C ARG A 56 -14.84 -1.02 10.04
N LEU A 57 -14.53 -1.36 11.29
CA LEU A 57 -15.50 -1.77 12.30
C LEU A 57 -15.79 -0.59 13.22
N GLN A 58 -17.06 -0.23 13.34
CA GLN A 58 -17.51 0.77 14.31
C GLN A 58 -17.69 0.11 15.68
N LEU A 59 -16.98 0.62 16.67
CA LEU A 59 -17.07 0.19 18.06
C LEU A 59 -18.05 1.08 18.85
N PRO A 60 -18.54 0.62 20.02
CA PRO A 60 -19.55 1.35 20.83
C PRO A 60 -19.16 2.76 21.31
N ASP A 61 -17.91 3.18 21.14
CA ASP A 61 -17.37 4.49 21.57
C ASP A 61 -17.08 5.44 20.38
N ASP A 62 -17.70 5.25 19.22
CA ASP A 62 -17.36 5.92 17.94
C ASP A 62 -15.89 5.69 17.51
N LYS A 63 -15.21 4.71 18.13
CA LYS A 63 -13.88 4.28 17.71
C LYS A 63 -14.03 3.40 16.47
N THR A 64 -13.19 3.67 15.47
CA THR A 64 -13.07 2.79 14.31
C THR A 64 -11.86 1.88 14.50
N GLU A 65 -12.08 0.57 14.40
CA GLU A 65 -11.03 -0.44 14.33
C GLU A 65 -10.87 -0.90 12.87
N MET A 66 -9.64 -1.13 12.45
CA MET A 66 -9.35 -1.68 11.12
C MET A 66 -9.05 -3.17 11.25
N LYS A 67 -9.90 -3.99 10.65
CA LYS A 67 -9.63 -5.42 10.47
C LYS A 67 -9.00 -5.64 9.10
N ILE A 68 -7.85 -6.29 9.07
CA ILE A 68 -7.10 -6.57 7.84
C ILE A 68 -7.07 -8.07 7.61
N THR A 69 -7.44 -8.51 6.41
CA THR A 69 -7.43 -9.92 6.01
C THR A 69 -6.55 -10.10 4.77
N HIS A 70 -5.65 -11.08 4.82
CA HIS A 70 -4.77 -11.46 3.72
C HIS A 70 -5.02 -12.91 3.36
N GLN A 71 -5.39 -13.18 2.11
CA GLN A 71 -5.51 -14.56 1.64
C GLN A 71 -5.04 -14.72 0.20
N PHE A 72 -4.64 -15.94 -0.15
CA PHE A 72 -4.25 -16.32 -1.50
C PHE A 72 -4.73 -17.73 -1.85
N LYS A 73 -4.78 -18.06 -3.13
CA LYS A 73 -5.00 -19.41 -3.63
C LYS A 73 -4.01 -19.72 -4.75
N LEU A 74 -3.54 -20.96 -4.80
CA LEU A 74 -2.53 -21.40 -5.77
C LEU A 74 -3.09 -21.56 -7.18
N ASN A 75 -4.36 -21.96 -7.31
CA ASN A 75 -5.06 -22.14 -8.57
C ASN A 75 -6.56 -21.92 -8.37
N THR A 76 -7.32 -21.88 -9.46
CA THR A 76 -8.75 -21.57 -9.45
C THR A 76 -9.58 -22.55 -8.63
N ASP A 77 -9.13 -23.81 -8.51
CA ASP A 77 -9.82 -24.89 -7.78
C ASP A 77 -9.38 -25.00 -6.30
N SER A 78 -8.35 -24.27 -5.88
CA SER A 78 -7.84 -24.31 -4.51
C SER A 78 -8.67 -23.42 -3.58
N ALA A 79 -8.77 -23.83 -2.33
CA ALA A 79 -9.29 -22.96 -1.28
C ALA A 79 -8.35 -21.78 -1.01
N TYR A 80 -8.89 -20.70 -0.44
CA TYR A 80 -8.05 -19.62 0.06
C TYR A 80 -7.32 -20.03 1.34
N GLU A 81 -6.05 -19.66 1.40
CA GLU A 81 -5.17 -19.81 2.54
C GLU A 81 -4.75 -18.44 3.04
N THR A 82 -4.59 -18.29 4.36
CA THR A 82 -4.06 -17.07 4.95
C THR A 82 -2.56 -17.02 4.74
N PHE A 83 -2.03 -15.84 4.42
CA PHE A 83 -0.60 -15.57 4.42
C PHE A 83 -0.29 -14.36 5.30
N SER A 84 0.96 -14.25 5.73
CA SER A 84 1.45 -13.13 6.53
C SER A 84 2.41 -12.30 5.67
N PRO A 85 2.03 -11.09 5.23
CA PRO A 85 2.95 -10.22 4.51
C PRO A 85 4.09 -9.76 5.43
N ALA A 86 5.20 -9.32 4.82
CA ALA A 86 6.32 -8.73 5.56
C ALA A 86 5.95 -7.41 6.23
N ASP A 87 5.03 -6.66 5.62
CA ASP A 87 4.46 -5.40 6.12
C ASP A 87 2.97 -5.36 5.73
N ASP A 88 2.08 -5.34 6.71
CA ASP A 88 0.64 -5.18 6.52
C ASP A 88 0.18 -3.71 6.65
N LEU A 89 0.99 -2.85 7.29
CA LEU A 89 0.65 -1.46 7.56
C LEU A 89 0.80 -0.61 6.31
N TYR A 90 1.89 -0.77 5.56
CA TYR A 90 2.14 0.05 4.37
C TYR A 90 1.09 -0.17 3.25
N PRO A 91 0.72 -1.42 2.89
CA PRO A 91 -0.36 -1.67 1.93
C PRO A 91 -1.71 -1.13 2.42
N THR A 92 -2.00 -1.26 3.71
CA THR A 92 -3.23 -0.71 4.31
C THR A 92 -3.26 0.82 4.20
N GLN A 93 -2.16 1.51 4.52
CA GLN A 93 -2.06 2.96 4.38
C GLN A 93 -2.24 3.42 2.93
N CYS A 94 -1.69 2.70 1.96
CA CYS A 94 -1.90 3.00 0.55
C CYS A 94 -3.39 2.93 0.18
N ILE A 95 -4.11 1.92 0.66
CA ILE A 95 -5.57 1.77 0.46
C ILE A 95 -6.34 2.92 1.15
N GLU A 96 -5.96 3.28 2.37
CA GLU A 96 -6.60 4.41 3.06
C GLU A 96 -6.35 5.75 2.34
N MET A 97 -5.17 5.94 1.77
CA MET A 97 -4.82 7.12 0.98
C MET A 97 -5.66 7.20 -0.31
N VAL A 98 -5.85 6.08 -1.00
CA VAL A 98 -6.74 5.99 -2.18
C VAL A 98 -8.17 6.44 -1.82
N LEU A 99 -8.63 6.12 -0.62
CA LEU A 99 -10.00 6.34 -0.17
C LEU A 99 -10.15 7.49 0.85
N THR A 100 -9.18 8.40 0.95
CA THR A 100 -9.13 9.42 2.03
C THR A 100 -10.36 10.34 2.07
N LYS A 101 -11.00 10.58 0.93
CA LYS A 101 -12.20 11.44 0.84
C LYS A 101 -13.50 10.65 0.73
N GLU A 102 -13.41 9.32 0.74
CA GLU A 102 -14.54 8.42 0.56
C GLU A 102 -15.03 7.90 1.92
N ASN A 103 -16.35 7.78 2.05
CA ASN A 103 -16.96 7.14 3.20
C ASN A 103 -17.14 5.65 2.91
N TRP A 104 -16.06 4.88 3.11
CA TRP A 104 -16.04 3.45 2.86
C TRP A 104 -16.04 2.66 4.18
N LYS A 105 -16.63 1.46 4.12
CA LYS A 105 -16.63 0.47 5.19
C LYS A 105 -15.69 -0.68 4.88
N LYS A 106 -15.58 -1.08 3.62
CA LYS A 106 -14.74 -2.20 3.22
C LYS A 106 -14.05 -1.95 1.89
N ALA A 107 -12.76 -2.26 1.83
CA ALA A 107 -11.93 -2.09 0.65
C ALA A 107 -11.14 -3.37 0.37
N ARG A 108 -11.00 -3.73 -0.90
CA ARG A 108 -10.31 -4.94 -1.31
C ARG A 108 -9.45 -4.68 -2.52
N LEU A 109 -8.17 -5.02 -2.40
CA LEU A 109 -7.23 -5.12 -3.50
C LEU A 109 -7.01 -6.60 -3.78
N THR A 110 -7.53 -7.08 -4.91
CA THR A 110 -7.31 -8.43 -5.42
C THR A 110 -6.25 -8.38 -6.50
N PHE A 111 -5.23 -9.24 -6.44
CA PHE A 111 -4.06 -9.15 -7.29
C PHE A 111 -3.41 -10.51 -7.57
N ASN A 112 -2.56 -10.53 -8.58
CA ASN A 112 -1.53 -11.53 -8.81
C ASN A 112 -0.26 -10.83 -9.35
N PRO A 113 0.83 -11.53 -9.72
CA PRO A 113 2.05 -10.85 -10.18
C PRO A 113 1.88 -9.98 -11.43
N ARG A 114 0.78 -10.14 -12.19
CA ARG A 114 0.57 -9.49 -13.49
C ARG A 114 -0.51 -8.41 -13.48
N LYS A 115 -1.48 -8.49 -12.58
CA LYS A 115 -2.64 -7.60 -12.56
C LYS A 115 -3.14 -7.37 -11.13
N ALA A 116 -3.79 -6.23 -10.95
CA ALA A 116 -4.49 -5.87 -9.73
C ALA A 116 -5.85 -5.24 -10.07
N THR A 117 -6.82 -5.47 -9.19
CA THR A 117 -8.16 -4.91 -9.26
C THR A 117 -8.56 -4.43 -7.88
N PHE A 118 -9.12 -3.23 -7.80
CA PHE A 118 -9.50 -2.59 -6.54
C PHE A 118 -10.99 -2.31 -6.52
N SER A 119 -11.64 -2.61 -5.40
CA SER A 119 -13.06 -2.34 -5.17
C SER A 119 -13.32 -1.97 -3.71
N TRP A 120 -14.35 -1.18 -3.46
CA TRP A 120 -14.75 -0.78 -2.11
C TRP A 120 -16.27 -0.57 -2.01
N GLU A 121 -16.79 -0.62 -0.79
CA GLU A 121 -18.18 -0.34 -0.39
C GLU A 121 -18.22 0.64 0.80
#